data_AF-A0A1U7SV46-F1
#
_entry.id   AF-A0A1U7SV46-F1
#
_cell.length_a   1.000
_cell.length_b   1.000
_cell.length_c   1.000
_cell.angle_alpha   90.00
_cell.angle_beta   90.00
_cell.angle_gamma   90.00
#
_symmetry.space_group_name_H-M   'P 1'
#
loop_
_entity.id
_entity.type
_entity.pdbx_description
1 polymer ?
#
loop_
_entity_poly.entity_id
_entity_poly.type
_entity_poly.pdbx_seq_one_letter_code
_entity_poly.pdbx_strand_id
1 'polypeptide(L)'
;MAGRRGALIVLEGVDRAGKTTQCCKLVEALCDAGQRAQMLRFPERSTEIGKLLSSYLEKKSEIEAHAVHLLFSANRWEQVPLIKEKLSEGVTLVVDRYAFSGVAYTSAKKLQLADAAKREGFGCELYENQAFQKQVLQRFYQLMEDPTLNWKRWNLRSSHSGVLSASKFYFSDSRCFQKLRRSPRGNPHSL
;
A
#
# COMPACT_ATOMS: atom_id res chain seq x y z
N MET A 1 -31.15 12.98 5.33
CA MET A 1 -30.76 11.74 4.62
C MET A 1 -29.33 11.40 5.04
N ALA A 2 -29.07 10.20 5.54
CA ALA A 2 -27.70 9.79 5.86
C ALA A 2 -26.89 9.66 4.55
N GLY A 3 -25.87 10.50 4.36
CA GLY A 3 -25.00 10.44 3.21
C GLY A 3 -24.30 9.07 3.09
N ARG A 4 -24.02 8.62 1.87
CA ARG A 4 -23.24 7.39 1.66
C ARG A 4 -21.80 7.61 2.13
N ARG A 5 -21.31 6.75 3.04
CA ARG A 5 -19.89 6.73 3.43
C ARG A 5 -18.97 6.51 2.23
N GLY A 6 -17.75 7.04 2.31
CA GLY A 6 -16.69 6.79 1.34
C GLY A 6 -16.16 5.36 1.40
N ALA A 7 -15.39 4.97 0.39
CA ALA A 7 -14.69 3.68 0.39
C ALA A 7 -13.26 3.81 0.92
N LEU A 8 -12.72 2.74 1.52
CA LEU A 8 -11.31 2.63 1.85
C LEU A 8 -10.65 1.68 0.85
N ILE A 9 -9.79 2.21 0.00
CA ILE A 9 -9.09 1.47 -1.06
C ILE A 9 -7.62 1.44 -0.69
N VAL A 10 -7.02 0.27 -0.54
CA VAL A 10 -5.61 0.12 -0.17
C VAL A 10 -4.85 -0.49 -1.33
N LEU A 11 -3.69 0.07 -1.66
CA LEU A 11 -2.75 -0.51 -2.61
C LEU A 11 -1.58 -1.11 -1.85
N GLU A 12 -1.34 -2.40 -2.08
CA GLU A 12 -0.28 -3.19 -1.44
C GLU A 12 0.66 -3.78 -2.49
N GLY A 13 1.88 -4.09 -2.06
CA GLY A 13 2.91 -4.68 -2.91
C GLY A 13 4.32 -4.26 -2.54
N VAL A 14 5.29 -4.90 -3.20
CA VAL A 14 6.74 -4.69 -2.98
C VAL A 14 7.19 -3.26 -3.31
N ASP A 15 8.37 -2.90 -2.82
CA ASP A 15 8.99 -1.60 -3.12
C ASP A 15 9.15 -1.39 -4.63
N ARG A 16 9.00 -0.13 -5.07
CA ARG A 16 9.10 0.30 -6.48
C ARG A 16 8.10 -0.35 -7.45
N ALA A 17 7.06 -1.02 -6.97
CA ALA A 17 5.98 -1.54 -7.82
C ALA A 17 5.10 -0.44 -8.48
N GLY A 18 5.33 0.84 -8.18
CA GLY A 18 4.57 1.97 -8.72
C GLY A 18 3.30 2.34 -7.93
N LYS A 19 3.13 1.81 -6.70
CA LYS A 19 1.93 2.01 -5.87
C LYS A 19 1.56 3.48 -5.69
N THR A 20 2.52 4.31 -5.29
CA THR A 20 2.34 5.76 -5.16
C THR A 20 1.74 6.38 -6.42
N THR A 21 2.34 6.12 -7.58
CA THR A 21 1.86 6.65 -8.86
C THR A 21 0.45 6.17 -9.16
N GLN A 22 0.12 4.92 -8.86
CA GLN A 22 -1.22 4.37 -9.07
C GLN A 22 -2.25 4.96 -8.08
N CYS A 23 -1.86 5.22 -6.83
CA CYS A 23 -2.72 5.92 -5.87
C CYS A 23 -3.06 7.33 -6.36
N CYS A 24 -2.06 8.10 -6.80
CA CYS A 24 -2.27 9.46 -7.32
C CYS A 24 -3.24 9.45 -8.51
N LYS A 25 -2.96 8.61 -9.52
CA LYS A 25 -3.83 8.46 -10.70
C LYS A 25 -5.25 8.03 -10.35
N LEU A 26 -5.41 7.17 -9.34
CA LEU A 26 -6.73 6.72 -8.90
C LEU A 26 -7.50 7.85 -8.21
N VAL A 27 -6.85 8.65 -7.37
CA VAL A 27 -7.48 9.81 -6.73
C VAL A 27 -7.90 10.84 -7.79
N GLU A 28 -7.01 11.17 -8.72
CA GLU A 28 -7.30 12.07 -9.85
C GLU A 28 -8.52 11.58 -10.64
N ALA A 29 -8.52 10.33 -11.08
CA ALA A 29 -9.64 9.76 -11.85
C ALA A 29 -10.97 9.74 -11.07
N LEU A 30 -10.93 9.55 -9.74
CA LEU A 30 -12.13 9.62 -8.90
C LEU A 30 -12.65 11.05 -8.79
N CYS A 31 -11.76 12.03 -8.61
CA CYS A 31 -12.09 13.44 -8.57
C CYS A 31 -12.66 13.94 -9.90
N ASP A 32 -12.06 13.56 -11.02
CA ASP A 32 -12.53 13.89 -12.38
C ASP A 32 -13.93 13.31 -12.66
N ALA A 33 -14.25 12.16 -12.04
CA ALA A 33 -15.59 11.56 -12.07
C ALA A 33 -16.57 12.17 -11.05
N GLY A 34 -16.25 13.32 -10.46
CA GLY A 34 -17.08 14.04 -9.49
C GLY A 34 -17.21 13.34 -8.13
N GLN A 35 -16.34 12.39 -7.80
CA GLN A 35 -16.30 11.76 -6.47
C GLN A 35 -15.31 12.50 -5.56
N ARG A 36 -15.60 12.58 -4.27
CA ARG A 36 -14.64 13.07 -3.27
C ARG A 36 -13.64 11.96 -2.96
N ALA A 37 -12.37 12.17 -3.29
CA ALA A 37 -11.30 11.22 -2.98
C ALA A 37 -10.05 11.92 -2.43
N GLN A 38 -9.33 11.24 -1.52
CA GLN A 38 -8.07 11.71 -0.95
C GLN A 38 -7.07 10.55 -0.84
N MET A 39 -5.78 10.87 -0.91
CA MET A 39 -4.72 9.90 -0.73
C MET A 39 -4.21 9.91 0.71
N LEU A 40 -3.93 8.72 1.24
CA LEU A 40 -3.13 8.52 2.46
C LEU A 40 -1.96 7.58 2.14
N ARG A 41 -0.91 7.62 2.96
CA ARG A 41 0.22 6.68 2.86
C ARG A 41 0.65 6.23 4.24
N PHE A 42 1.07 4.97 4.36
CA PHE A 42 1.78 4.49 5.54
C PHE A 42 3.22 4.04 5.23
N PRO A 43 4.20 4.36 6.10
CA PRO A 43 4.05 5.17 7.31
C PRO A 43 3.72 6.63 7.00
N GLU A 44 2.90 7.26 7.84
CA GLU A 44 2.65 8.70 7.83
C GLU A 44 3.83 9.36 8.53
N ARG A 45 4.75 9.94 7.74
CA ARG A 45 6.07 10.38 8.22
C ARG A 45 6.06 11.72 8.95
N SER A 46 4.95 12.46 8.91
CA SER A 46 4.86 13.79 9.54
C SER A 46 4.70 13.75 11.07
N THR A 47 4.17 12.66 11.63
CA THR A 47 3.96 12.51 13.08
C THR A 47 5.25 12.14 13.82
N GLU A 48 5.25 12.25 15.15
CA GLU A 48 6.43 11.88 15.95
C GLU A 48 6.83 10.40 15.77
N ILE A 49 5.85 9.49 15.74
CA ILE A 49 6.10 8.08 15.41
C ILE A 49 6.59 7.96 13.95
N GLY A 50 6.01 8.72 13.04
CA GLY A 50 6.42 8.81 11.64
C GLY A 50 7.88 9.22 11.43
N LYS A 51 8.36 10.18 12.21
CA LYS A 51 9.76 10.64 12.20
C LYS A 51 10.70 9.55 12.68
N LEU A 52 10.37 8.86 13.78
CA LEU A 52 11.14 7.71 14.27
C LEU A 52 11.24 6.59 13.21
N LEU A 53 10.12 6.27 12.57
CA LEU A 53 10.07 5.29 11.49
C LEU A 53 10.89 5.73 10.28
N SER A 54 10.89 7.03 9.94
CA SER A 54 11.73 7.58 8.87
C SER A 54 13.21 7.41 9.18
N SER A 55 13.66 7.80 10.37
CA SER A 55 15.07 7.63 10.77
C SER A 55 15.51 6.17 10.74
N TYR A 56 14.65 5.25 11.16
CA TYR A 56 14.92 3.81 11.08
C TYR A 56 15.02 3.31 9.62
N LEU A 57 14.07 3.70 8.75
CA LEU A 57 14.08 3.31 7.33
C LEU A 57 15.29 3.89 6.58
N GLU A 58 15.74 5.08 6.97
CA GLU A 58 16.93 5.76 6.44
C GLU A 58 18.25 5.22 7.04
N LYS A 59 18.19 4.21 7.92
CA LYS A 59 19.36 3.62 8.61
C LYS A 59 20.11 4.61 9.52
N LYS A 60 19.45 5.69 9.96
CA LYS A 60 20.00 6.69 10.89
C LYS A 60 19.85 6.29 12.35
N SER A 61 18.95 5.35 12.65
CA SER A 61 18.76 4.78 13.97
C SER A 61 18.51 3.28 13.90
N GLU A 62 18.94 2.57 14.93
CA GLU A 62 18.62 1.16 15.11
C GLU A 62 17.48 1.01 16.10
N ILE A 63 16.46 0.24 15.72
CA ILE A 63 15.32 -0.10 16.56
C ILE A 63 15.13 -1.60 16.46
N GLU A 64 14.87 -2.23 17.61
CA GLU A 64 14.59 -3.66 17.69
C GLU A 64 13.38 -4.04 16.80
N ALA A 65 13.40 -5.23 16.21
CA ALA A 65 12.46 -5.65 15.17
C ALA A 65 11.00 -5.72 15.64
N HIS A 66 10.74 -6.14 16.87
CA HIS A 66 9.40 -6.15 17.46
C HIS A 66 8.95 -4.73 17.81
N ALA A 67 9.84 -3.91 18.38
CA ALA A 67 9.54 -2.51 18.69
C ALA A 67 9.15 -1.72 17.43
N VAL A 68 9.91 -1.84 16.34
CA VAL A 68 9.58 -1.13 15.09
C VAL A 68 8.28 -1.63 14.46
N HIS A 69 7.95 -2.92 14.59
CA HIS A 69 6.67 -3.46 14.14
C HIS A 69 5.48 -2.82 14.88
N LEU A 70 5.62 -2.64 16.19
CA LEU A 70 4.62 -1.97 17.02
C LEU A 70 4.51 -0.48 16.65
N LEU A 71 5.62 0.21 16.38
CA LEU A 71 5.61 1.60 15.92
C LEU A 71 4.87 1.75 14.57
N PHE A 72 5.11 0.86 13.60
CA PHE A 72 4.33 0.86 12.36
C PHE A 72 2.83 0.66 12.60
N SER A 73 2.47 -0.13 13.60
CA SER A 73 1.07 -0.37 13.97
C SER A 73 0.46 0.84 14.68
N ALA A 74 1.17 1.45 15.62
CA ALA A 74 0.78 2.67 16.30
C ALA A 74 0.59 3.84 15.31
N ASN A 75 1.48 3.99 14.34
CA ASN A 75 1.38 5.00 13.27
C ASN A 75 0.13 4.84 12.38
N ARG A 76 -0.44 3.64 12.29
CA ARG A 76 -1.76 3.46 11.65
C ARG A 76 -2.90 3.83 12.60
N TRP A 77 -2.79 3.43 13.86
CA TRP A 77 -3.80 3.69 14.88
C TRP A 77 -4.01 5.18 15.16
N GLU A 78 -2.96 5.99 15.15
CA GLU A 78 -3.07 7.45 15.30
C GLU A 78 -3.89 8.10 14.18
N GLN A 79 -3.95 7.50 12.98
CA GLN A 79 -4.71 8.01 11.83
C GLN A 79 -6.15 7.48 11.79
N VAL A 80 -6.54 6.55 12.67
CA VAL A 80 -7.90 5.96 12.69
C VAL A 80 -9.00 7.01 12.89
N PRO A 81 -8.88 8.00 13.78
CA PRO A 81 -9.88 9.04 13.93
C PRO A 81 -10.14 9.80 12.62
N LEU A 82 -9.07 10.25 11.95
CA LEU A 82 -9.13 10.94 10.65
C LEU A 82 -9.76 10.04 9.57
N ILE A 83 -9.35 8.78 9.50
CA ILE A 83 -9.89 7.82 8.53
C ILE A 83 -11.40 7.66 8.73
N LYS A 84 -11.86 7.48 9.97
CA LYS A 84 -13.29 7.33 10.28
C LYS A 84 -14.08 8.59 9.92
N GLU A 85 -13.57 9.76 10.28
CA GLU A 85 -14.16 11.05 9.97
C GLU A 85 -14.35 11.21 8.45
N LYS A 86 -13.28 11.09 7.66
CA LYS A 86 -13.33 11.27 6.20
C LYS A 86 -14.25 10.29 5.51
N LEU A 87 -14.23 9.02 5.92
CA LEU A 87 -15.14 8.02 5.37
C LEU A 87 -16.60 8.37 5.71
N SER A 88 -16.88 8.86 6.93
CA SER A 88 -18.23 9.25 7.34
C SER A 88 -18.76 10.46 6.57
N GLU A 89 -17.88 11.39 6.18
CA GLU A 89 -18.21 12.53 5.31
C GLU A 89 -18.48 12.14 3.85
N GLY A 90 -18.27 10.87 3.47
CA GLY A 90 -18.41 10.41 2.08
C GLY A 90 -17.13 10.53 1.24
N VAL A 91 -15.97 10.85 1.85
CA VAL A 91 -14.68 10.92 1.14
C VAL A 91 -14.11 9.52 1.00
N THR A 92 -13.79 9.12 -0.24
CA THR A 92 -13.06 7.88 -0.52
C THR A 92 -11.59 8.06 -0.22
N LEU A 93 -10.99 7.15 0.53
CA LEU A 93 -9.58 7.18 0.87
C LEU A 93 -8.83 6.13 0.06
N VAL A 94 -7.82 6.57 -0.70
CA VAL A 94 -6.89 5.71 -1.43
C VAL A 94 -5.58 5.66 -0.67
N VAL A 95 -5.20 4.49 -0.15
CA VAL A 95 -4.12 4.32 0.82
C VAL A 95 -2.96 3.55 0.21
N ASP A 96 -1.79 4.17 0.14
CA ASP A 96 -0.52 3.54 -0.25
C ASP A 96 0.09 2.83 0.96
N ARG A 97 -0.02 1.49 0.97
CA ARG A 97 0.34 0.57 2.07
C ARG A 97 -0.54 0.69 3.31
N TYR A 98 -0.79 -0.43 3.99
CA TYR A 98 -1.53 -0.47 5.24
C TYR A 98 -1.03 -1.61 6.15
N ALA A 99 -1.94 -2.28 6.84
CA ALA A 99 -1.61 -3.35 7.79
C ALA A 99 -0.87 -4.54 7.15
N PHE A 100 -1.18 -4.88 5.89
CA PHE A 100 -0.58 -6.05 5.22
C PHE A 100 0.90 -5.84 4.93
N SER A 101 1.31 -4.62 4.55
CA SER A 101 2.73 -4.25 4.49
C SER A 101 3.42 -4.49 5.86
N GLY A 102 2.79 -4.12 6.97
CA GLY A 102 3.36 -4.34 8.31
C GLY A 102 3.62 -5.82 8.61
N VAL A 103 2.66 -6.69 8.31
CA VAL A 103 2.77 -8.15 8.51
C VAL A 103 3.81 -8.75 7.56
N ALA A 104 3.77 -8.41 6.27
CA ALA A 104 4.66 -8.98 5.26
C ALA A 104 6.13 -8.64 5.51
N TYR A 105 6.44 -7.38 5.83
CA TYR A 105 7.83 -6.95 6.05
C TYR A 105 8.39 -7.51 7.36
N THR A 106 7.59 -7.55 8.43
CA THR A 106 8.06 -8.06 9.73
C THR A 106 8.27 -9.57 9.69
N SER A 107 7.37 -10.32 9.05
CA SER A 107 7.51 -11.77 8.88
C SER A 107 8.67 -12.15 7.95
N ALA A 108 8.98 -11.33 6.93
CA ALA A 108 10.17 -11.51 6.11
C ALA A 108 11.47 -11.22 6.90
N LYS A 109 11.48 -10.22 7.80
CA LYS A 109 12.68 -9.90 8.59
C LYS A 109 13.08 -11.04 9.53
N LYS A 110 12.11 -11.77 10.11
CA LYS A 110 12.40 -12.97 10.93
C LYS A 110 13.12 -14.08 10.15
N LEU A 111 12.85 -14.22 8.85
CA LEU A 111 13.55 -15.18 8.00
C LEU A 111 15.00 -14.73 7.70
N GLN A 112 15.25 -13.43 7.55
CA GLN A 112 16.60 -12.93 7.25
C GLN A 112 17.57 -12.95 8.42
N LEU A 113 17.10 -12.91 9.68
CA LEU A 113 18.00 -13.01 10.84
C LEU A 113 18.77 -14.35 10.84
N ALA A 114 18.27 -15.39 10.16
CA ALA A 114 18.96 -16.65 9.98
C ALA A 114 20.03 -16.63 8.86
N ASP A 115 19.96 -15.69 7.90
CA ASP A 115 20.70 -15.72 6.63
C ASP A 115 21.56 -14.47 6.37
N ALA A 116 21.85 -13.65 7.39
CA ALA A 116 22.31 -12.25 7.26
C ALA A 116 23.74 -12.01 6.74
N ALA A 117 24.37 -12.94 6.03
CA ALA A 117 25.81 -12.88 5.72
C ALA A 117 26.20 -12.14 4.42
N LYS A 118 25.27 -11.72 3.54
CA LYS A 118 25.65 -11.04 2.27
C LYS A 118 24.67 -9.93 1.89
N ARG A 119 25.11 -8.68 1.92
CA ARG A 119 24.35 -7.51 1.42
C ARG A 119 25.19 -6.74 0.41
N GLU A 120 24.83 -6.84 -0.87
CA GLU A 120 25.22 -5.89 -1.91
C GLU A 120 23.95 -5.33 -2.57
N GLY A 121 24.04 -4.09 -3.05
CA GLY A 121 22.97 -3.10 -3.18
C GLY A 121 21.62 -3.51 -3.80
N PHE A 122 20.55 -2.97 -3.21
CA PHE A 122 19.45 -2.35 -3.95
C PHE A 122 18.84 -1.25 -3.04
N GLY A 123 18.83 -0.01 -3.50
CA GLY A 123 18.16 1.14 -2.86
C GLY A 123 18.85 1.84 -1.67
N CYS A 124 18.26 2.99 -1.26
CA CYS A 124 18.78 3.85 -0.19
C CYS A 124 18.21 3.45 1.18
N GLU A 125 16.94 3.04 1.23
CA GLU A 125 16.25 2.66 2.47
C GLU A 125 16.55 1.20 2.90
N LEU A 126 16.26 0.89 4.18
CA LEU A 126 16.62 -0.37 4.85
C LEU A 126 16.12 -1.64 4.15
N TYR A 127 14.90 -1.59 3.60
CA TYR A 127 14.23 -2.77 3.05
C TYR A 127 14.38 -2.92 1.54
N GLU A 128 15.03 -1.99 0.85
CA GLU A 128 15.10 -2.03 -0.60
C GLU A 128 16.02 -3.16 -1.15
N ASN A 129 16.35 -4.23 -0.42
CA ASN A 129 17.17 -5.34 -0.92
C ASN A 129 16.37 -6.36 -1.77
N GLN A 130 16.88 -6.79 -2.92
CA GLN A 130 16.18 -7.71 -3.84
C GLN A 130 15.81 -9.07 -3.22
N ALA A 131 16.72 -9.69 -2.46
CA ALA A 131 16.44 -10.96 -1.77
C ALA A 131 15.37 -10.77 -0.69
N PHE A 132 15.42 -9.66 0.05
CA PHE A 132 14.39 -9.31 1.02
C PHE A 132 13.02 -9.11 0.36
N GLN A 133 12.97 -8.36 -0.73
CA GLN A 133 11.71 -8.09 -1.45
C GLN A 133 11.09 -9.36 -2.03
N LYS A 134 11.89 -10.36 -2.44
CA LYS A 134 11.37 -11.68 -2.83
C LYS A 134 10.68 -12.38 -1.66
N GLN A 135 11.24 -12.32 -0.45
CA GLN A 135 10.61 -12.90 0.74
C GLN A 135 9.32 -12.16 1.10
N VAL A 136 9.34 -10.82 1.08
CA VAL A 136 8.14 -10.00 1.29
C VAL A 136 7.03 -10.37 0.31
N LEU A 137 7.37 -10.56 -0.97
CA LEU A 137 6.42 -10.99 -1.99
C LEU A 137 5.79 -12.36 -1.69
N GLN A 138 6.59 -13.33 -1.21
CA GLN A 138 6.08 -14.64 -0.77
C GLN A 138 5.09 -14.49 0.40
N ARG A 139 5.38 -13.60 1.35
CA ARG A 139 4.47 -13.32 2.47
C ARG A 139 3.16 -12.68 2.01
N PHE A 140 3.22 -11.78 1.03
CA PHE A 140 2.00 -11.28 0.41
C PHE A 140 1.18 -12.41 -0.25
N TYR A 141 1.81 -13.37 -0.95
CA TYR A 141 1.12 -14.55 -1.50
C TYR A 141 0.35 -15.33 -0.45
N GLN A 142 0.96 -15.58 0.71
CA GLN A 142 0.29 -16.25 1.84
C GLN A 142 -0.90 -15.43 2.37
N LEU A 143 -0.75 -14.12 2.53
CA LEU A 143 -1.84 -13.25 2.99
C LEU A 143 -3.03 -13.19 2.01
N MET A 144 -2.79 -13.44 0.71
CA MET A 144 -3.83 -13.49 -0.30
C MET A 144 -4.63 -14.79 -0.32
N GLU A 145 -4.17 -15.84 0.36
CA GLU A 145 -4.92 -17.10 0.49
C GLU A 145 -6.08 -16.96 1.47
N ASP A 146 -6.10 -15.91 2.29
CA ASP A 146 -7.18 -15.61 3.24
C ASP A 146 -8.47 -15.20 2.49
N PRO A 147 -9.54 -16.02 2.53
CA PRO A 147 -10.79 -15.75 1.82
C PRO A 147 -11.65 -14.66 2.48
N THR A 148 -11.34 -14.25 3.72
CA THR A 148 -12.08 -13.21 4.44
C THR A 148 -11.84 -11.81 3.87
N LEU A 149 -10.78 -11.67 3.06
CA LEU A 149 -10.34 -10.41 2.48
C LEU A 149 -10.62 -10.39 0.97
N ASN A 150 -11.22 -9.30 0.49
CA ASN A 150 -11.52 -9.11 -0.92
C ASN A 150 -10.28 -8.67 -1.72
N TRP A 151 -9.30 -9.55 -1.80
CA TRP A 151 -8.10 -9.33 -2.61
C TRP A 151 -8.45 -9.25 -4.09
N LYS A 152 -7.98 -8.19 -4.76
CA LYS A 152 -8.05 -8.07 -6.23
C LYS A 152 -6.64 -7.97 -6.80
N ARG A 153 -6.23 -9.02 -7.50
CA ARG A 153 -4.98 -9.02 -8.23
C ARG A 153 -5.13 -8.21 -9.51
N TRP A 154 -4.28 -7.21 -9.67
CA TRP A 154 -4.07 -6.54 -10.94
C TRP A 154 -2.69 -6.90 -11.46
N ASN A 155 -2.60 -7.36 -12.71
CA ASN A 155 -1.31 -7.55 -13.36
C ASN A 155 -1.02 -6.26 -14.14
N LEU A 156 -0.08 -5.45 -13.67
CA LEU A 156 0.48 -4.35 -14.46
C LEU A 156 1.39 -4.95 -15.54
N ARG A 157 0.81 -5.48 -16.63
CA ARG A 157 1.58 -5.68 -17.86
C ARG A 157 1.65 -4.33 -18.56
N SER A 158 2.68 -3.54 -18.26
CA SER A 158 3.16 -2.53 -19.20
C SER A 158 4.37 -3.11 -19.91
N SER A 159 4.28 -3.17 -21.23
CA SER A 159 5.39 -3.44 -22.15
C SER A 159 6.60 -2.57 -21.81
N HIS A 160 7.78 -3.18 -21.76
CA HIS A 160 9.13 -2.62 -21.57
C HIS A 160 9.66 -2.59 -20.12
N SER A 161 10.77 -3.32 -19.94
CA SER A 161 11.58 -3.54 -18.73
C SER A 161 11.07 -4.61 -17.75
N GLY A 162 11.85 -5.69 -17.61
CA GLY A 162 11.59 -6.87 -16.78
C GLY A 162 11.69 -6.64 -15.26
N VAL A 163 10.96 -5.65 -14.75
CA VAL A 163 10.75 -5.48 -13.31
C VAL A 163 9.50 -6.27 -12.94
N LEU A 164 9.62 -7.18 -11.96
CA LEU A 164 8.48 -7.87 -11.35
C LEU A 164 7.54 -6.85 -10.69
N SER A 165 6.65 -6.25 -11.47
CA SER A 165 5.64 -5.29 -11.03
C SER A 165 4.36 -6.03 -10.66
N ALA A 166 4.25 -6.41 -9.38
CA ALA A 166 2.99 -6.86 -8.81
C ALA A 166 2.48 -5.79 -7.84
N SER A 167 1.82 -4.76 -8.37
CA SER A 167 0.95 -3.91 -7.55
C SER A 167 -0.42 -4.57 -7.44
N LYS A 168 -0.89 -4.85 -6.22
CA LYS A 168 -2.20 -5.46 -6.00
C LYS A 168 -3.06 -4.56 -5.15
N PHE A 169 -4.36 -4.57 -5.44
CA PHE A 169 -5.34 -3.71 -4.81
C PHE A 169 -6.12 -4.52 -3.78
N TYR A 170 -6.20 -3.99 -2.57
CA TYR A 170 -7.16 -4.41 -1.58
C TYR A 170 -8.31 -3.38 -1.57
N PHE A 171 -9.54 -3.85 -1.74
CA PHE A 171 -10.72 -3.00 -1.65
C PHE A 171 -11.51 -3.39 -0.40
N SER A 172 -11.70 -2.45 0.53
CA SER A 172 -12.56 -2.71 1.69
C SER A 172 -14.05 -2.81 1.33
N ASP A 173 -14.46 -2.38 0.13
CA ASP A 173 -15.84 -2.44 -0.36
C ASP A 173 -15.88 -2.96 -1.81
N SER A 174 -16.62 -4.06 -2.03
CA SER A 174 -16.78 -4.73 -3.32
C SER A 174 -17.50 -3.87 -4.38
N ARG A 175 -18.24 -2.83 -3.97
CA ARG A 175 -19.00 -1.95 -4.87
C ARG A 175 -18.13 -0.90 -5.57
N CYS A 176 -16.98 -0.54 -5.01
CA CYS A 176 -16.06 0.44 -5.61
C CYS A 176 -15.49 -0.07 -6.95
N PHE A 177 -15.30 -1.38 -7.06
CA PHE A 177 -14.84 -2.06 -8.27
C PHE A 177 -15.80 -1.90 -9.47
N GLN A 178 -17.11 -1.88 -9.23
CA GLN A 178 -18.11 -1.71 -10.30
C GLN A 178 -18.10 -0.29 -10.89
N LYS A 179 -17.75 0.73 -10.08
CA LYS A 179 -17.59 2.11 -10.55
C LYS A 179 -16.33 2.29 -11.40
N LEU A 180 -15.21 1.67 -11.02
CA LEU A 180 -13.96 1.71 -11.81
C LEU A 180 -14.10 1.02 -13.18
N ARG A 181 -14.95 0.00 -13.30
CA ARG A 181 -15.28 -0.63 -14.59
C ARG A 181 -16.15 0.22 -15.52
N ARG A 182 -16.81 1.26 -15.00
CA ARG A 182 -17.77 2.10 -15.72
C ARG A 182 -17.19 3.44 -16.18
N SER A 183 -15.92 3.75 -15.90
CA SER A 183 -15.23 4.85 -16.60
C SER A 183 -15.15 4.50 -18.08
N PRO A 184 -15.62 5.37 -19.00
CA PRO A 184 -15.75 5.01 -20.40
C PRO A 184 -14.36 4.72 -20.95
N ARG A 185 -14.20 3.49 -21.46
CA ARG A 185 -13.11 3.18 -22.39
C ARG A 185 -13.21 4.20 -23.50
N GLY A 186 -12.14 4.94 -23.74
CA GLY A 186 -11.98 5.72 -24.97
C GLY A 186 -12.34 4.82 -26.14
N ASN A 187 -13.36 5.27 -26.87
CA ASN A 187 -13.91 4.59 -28.03
C ASN A 187 -12.81 4.48 -29.11
N PRO A 188 -12.41 3.29 -29.61
CA PRO A 188 -11.40 3.19 -30.65
C PRO A 188 -11.92 3.49 -32.06
N HIS A 189 -13.20 3.81 -32.25
CA HIS A 189 -13.75 4.09 -33.58
C HIS A 189 -14.79 5.21 -33.55
N SER A 190 -14.40 6.37 -34.07
CA SER A 190 -15.29 7.33 -34.73
C SER A 190 -14.44 8.27 -35.60
N LEU A 191 -14.44 7.93 -36.91
CA LEU A 191 -14.12 8.70 -38.13
C LEU A 191 -12.89 9.61 -38.13
#